data_AF-A0A353RTW7-F1
#
_entry.id   AF-A0A353RTW7-F1
#
_cell.length_a   1.000
_cell.length_b   1.000
_cell.length_c   1.000
_cell.angle_alpha   90.00
_cell.angle_beta   90.00
_cell.angle_gamma   90.00
#
_symmetry.space_group_name_H-M   'P 1'
#
loop_
_entity.id
_entity.type
_entity.pdbx_description
1 polymer ?
#
loop_
_entity_poly.entity_id
_entity_poly.type
_entity_poly.pdbx_seq_one_letter_code
_entity_poly.pdbx_strand_id
1 'polypeptide(L)'
;MSVIYFTDEEFSEIYNNLADIVTRDDSIVDISAEVLMQFMVRVGLCNRLAYEYNYHQNDSDKIVLEIPKIEVSDYSKMSFKKLIERFRLLEYNCVTNFGRCFLDSKDKELFEELEHDLDLRYIKLLERKAN
;
A
#
# COMPACT_ATOMS: atom_id res chain seq x y z
N MET A 1 7.68 6.39 16.81
CA MET A 1 7.31 5.14 16.10
C MET A 1 8.34 4.87 15.03
N SER A 2 8.65 3.61 14.76
CA SER A 2 9.65 3.14 13.78
C SER A 2 9.04 2.94 12.39
N VAL A 3 9.81 3.18 11.32
CA VAL A 3 9.40 2.80 9.96
C VAL A 3 9.50 1.28 9.79
N ILE A 4 8.47 0.68 9.22
CA ILE A 4 8.46 -0.75 8.90
C ILE A 4 8.92 -0.93 7.45
N TYR A 5 9.91 -1.78 7.22
CA TYR A 5 10.31 -2.18 5.88
C TYR A 5 9.32 -3.20 5.32
N PHE A 6 8.84 -2.98 4.09
CA PHE A 6 8.01 -3.93 3.35
C PHE A 6 8.83 -4.59 2.24
N THR A 7 8.82 -5.92 2.20
CA THR A 7 9.52 -6.71 1.18
C THR A 7 8.79 -6.69 -0.17
N ASP A 8 9.47 -7.08 -1.25
CA ASP A 8 8.85 -7.28 -2.57
C ASP A 8 7.68 -8.27 -2.52
N GLU A 9 7.80 -9.33 -1.73
CA GLU A 9 6.73 -10.31 -1.52
C GLU A 9 5.51 -9.67 -0.84
N GLU A 10 5.72 -8.87 0.20
CA GLU A 10 4.63 -8.17 0.89
C GLU A 10 3.95 -7.13 -0.01
N PHE A 11 4.72 -6.42 -0.84
CA PHE A 11 4.16 -5.52 -1.86
C PHE A 11 3.35 -6.28 -2.92
N SER A 12 3.85 -7.43 -3.37
CA SER A 12 3.16 -8.30 -4.31
C SER A 12 1.85 -8.82 -3.73
N GLU A 13 1.84 -9.25 -2.47
CA GLU A 13 0.60 -9.67 -1.81
C GLU A 13 -0.39 -8.51 -1.71
N ILE A 14 0.03 -7.33 -1.26
CA ILE A 14 -0.87 -6.16 -1.14
C ILE A 14 -1.43 -5.78 -2.51
N TYR A 15 -0.57 -5.65 -3.52
CA TYR A 15 -1.00 -5.34 -4.89
C TYR A 15 -2.02 -6.36 -5.40
N ASN A 16 -1.75 -7.66 -5.30
CA ASN A 16 -2.66 -8.68 -5.83
C ASN A 16 -4.02 -8.67 -5.13
N ASN A 17 -4.06 -8.40 -3.82
CA ASN A 17 -5.34 -8.26 -3.12
C ASN A 17 -6.08 -6.97 -3.52
N LEU A 18 -5.39 -5.84 -3.70
CA LEU A 18 -6.00 -4.60 -4.18
C LEU A 18 -6.50 -4.75 -5.61
N ALA A 19 -5.74 -5.39 -6.49
CA ALA A 19 -6.10 -5.66 -7.87
C ALA A 19 -7.38 -6.51 -7.97
N ASP A 20 -7.50 -7.57 -7.15
CA ASP A 20 -8.73 -8.38 -7.05
C ASP A 20 -9.93 -7.58 -6.55
N ILE A 21 -9.70 -6.48 -5.82
CA ILE A 21 -10.76 -5.64 -5.27
C ILE A 21 -11.23 -4.60 -6.27
N VAL A 22 -10.31 -3.85 -6.88
CA VAL A 22 -10.64 -2.76 -7.81
C VAL A 22 -11.20 -3.26 -9.14
N THR A 23 -10.97 -4.54 -9.47
CA THR A 23 -11.53 -5.17 -10.68
C THR A 23 -12.95 -5.70 -10.50
N ARG A 24 -13.51 -5.63 -9.29
CA ARG A 24 -14.89 -6.05 -9.03
C ARG A 24 -15.88 -4.95 -9.41
N ASP A 25 -17.00 -5.36 -10.00
CA ASP A 25 -18.10 -4.45 -10.39
C ASP A 25 -18.66 -3.59 -9.25
N ASP A 26 -18.45 -4.00 -8.00
CA ASP A 26 -18.91 -3.30 -6.80
C ASP A 26 -17.84 -2.40 -6.15
N SER A 27 -16.67 -2.21 -6.78
CA SER A 27 -15.67 -1.26 -6.30
C SER A 27 -16.10 0.17 -6.58
N ILE A 28 -15.88 1.05 -5.61
CA ILE A 28 -16.14 2.48 -5.74
C ILE A 28 -14.93 3.24 -6.32
N VAL A 29 -13.79 2.58 -6.47
CA VAL A 29 -12.54 3.17 -6.98
C VAL A 29 -12.40 2.85 -8.46
N ASP A 30 -12.52 3.88 -9.31
CA ASP A 30 -12.37 3.73 -10.76
C ASP A 30 -10.89 3.90 -11.17
N ILE A 31 -10.15 2.79 -11.13
CA ILE A 31 -8.72 2.76 -11.45
C ILE A 31 -8.36 1.54 -12.31
N SER A 32 -7.49 1.74 -13.29
CA SER A 32 -6.97 0.62 -14.08
C SER A 32 -5.87 -0.14 -13.32
N ALA A 33 -5.71 -1.43 -13.61
CA ALA A 33 -4.64 -2.24 -13.03
C ALA A 33 -3.24 -1.65 -13.29
N GLU A 34 -3.04 -1.00 -14.44
CA GLU A 34 -1.79 -0.31 -14.78
C GLU A 34 -1.52 0.86 -13.83
N VAL A 35 -2.52 1.72 -13.59
CA VAL A 35 -2.38 2.86 -12.68
C VAL A 35 -2.18 2.38 -11.24
N LEU A 36 -2.89 1.32 -10.82
CA LEU A 36 -2.70 0.70 -9.51
C LEU A 36 -1.27 0.15 -9.35
N MET A 37 -0.74 -0.53 -10.37
CA MET A 37 0.64 -1.03 -10.37
C MET A 37 1.65 0.11 -10.23
N GLN A 38 1.51 1.17 -11.03
CA GLN A 38 2.39 2.34 -10.96
C GLN A 38 2.32 3.02 -9.59
N PHE A 39 1.12 3.13 -9.01
CA PHE A 39 0.92 3.60 -7.65
C PHE A 39 1.67 2.72 -6.65
N MET A 40 1.48 1.41 -6.67
CA MET A 40 2.15 0.49 -5.74
C MET A 40 3.68 0.55 -5.84
N VAL A 41 4.24 0.74 -7.05
CA VAL A 41 5.68 0.98 -7.24
C VAL A 41 6.13 2.28 -6.56
N ARG A 42 5.39 3.38 -6.71
CA ARG A 42 5.68 4.66 -6.04
C ARG A 42 5.62 4.52 -4.51
N VAL A 43 4.60 3.84 -3.99
CA VAL A 43 4.47 3.53 -2.57
C VAL A 43 5.66 2.72 -2.08
N GLY A 44 6.08 1.70 -2.83
CA GLY A 44 7.24 0.90 -2.43
C GLY A 44 8.56 1.66 -2.45
N LEU A 45 8.77 2.53 -3.43
CA LEU A 45 9.91 3.46 -3.42
C LEU A 45 9.87 4.39 -2.21
N CYS A 46 8.69 4.95 -1.88
CA CYS A 46 8.51 5.81 -0.73
C CYS A 46 8.75 5.08 0.60
N ASN A 47 8.29 3.85 0.74
CA ASN A 47 8.53 3.04 1.93
C ASN A 47 10.03 2.75 2.12
N ARG A 48 10.73 2.38 1.04
CA ARG A 48 12.18 2.14 1.08
C ARG A 48 12.94 3.42 1.40
N LEU A 49 12.56 4.54 0.78
CA LEU A 49 13.14 5.85 1.08
C LEU A 49 12.93 6.23 2.55
N ALA A 50 11.72 6.06 3.05
CA ALA A 50 11.37 6.30 4.44
C ALA A 50 12.22 5.45 5.40
N TYR A 51 12.46 4.19 5.05
CA TYR A 51 13.28 3.28 5.85
C TYR A 51 14.77 3.69 5.85
N GLU A 52 15.36 3.88 4.66
CA GLU A 52 16.75 4.32 4.51
C GLU A 52 17.02 5.64 5.23
N TYR A 53 16.09 6.58 5.11
CA TYR A 53 16.18 7.87 5.76
C TYR A 53 16.23 7.72 7.31
N ASN A 54 15.48 6.79 7.90
CA ASN A 54 15.45 6.68 9.36
C ASN A 54 16.59 5.88 9.97
N TYR A 55 17.14 4.93 9.22
CA TYR A 55 18.05 3.94 9.80
C TYR A 55 19.46 3.98 9.22
N HIS A 56 19.66 4.57 8.03
CA HIS A 56 20.93 4.49 7.30
C HIS A 56 21.50 5.86 6.90
N GLN A 57 20.88 6.97 7.33
CA GLN A 57 21.27 8.31 6.88
C GLN A 57 22.59 8.86 7.44
N ASN A 58 23.29 8.13 8.31
CA ASN A 58 24.42 8.71 9.04
C ASN A 58 25.74 8.76 8.26
N ASP A 59 25.89 8.07 7.12
CA ASP A 59 27.21 7.94 6.46
C ASP A 59 27.23 8.12 4.91
N SER A 60 26.12 8.53 4.27
CA SER A 60 26.07 8.67 2.80
C SER A 60 25.32 9.91 2.31
N ASP A 61 25.95 10.66 1.40
CA ASP A 61 25.36 11.79 0.68
C ASP A 61 24.27 11.34 -0.33
N LYS A 62 24.13 10.03 -0.57
CA LYS A 62 23.22 9.46 -1.55
C LYS A 62 22.47 8.25 -1.00
N ILE A 63 21.15 8.24 -1.22
CA ILE A 63 20.31 7.05 -1.03
C ILE A 63 20.13 6.36 -2.38
N VAL A 64 20.39 5.05 -2.44
CA VAL A 64 20.16 4.21 -3.62
C VAL A 64 19.02 3.27 -3.29
N LEU A 65 17.97 3.30 -4.10
CA LEU A 65 16.78 2.45 -3.92
C LEU A 65 16.65 1.52 -5.11
N GLU A 66 16.41 0.24 -4.83
CA GLU A 66 15.93 -0.67 -5.86
C GLU A 66 14.45 -0.41 -6.13
N ILE A 67 14.03 -0.56 -7.37
CA ILE A 67 12.61 -0.50 -7.74
C ILE A 67 11.92 -1.75 -7.17
N PRO A 68 10.80 -1.61 -6.45
CA PRO A 68 10.03 -2.75 -5.96
C PRO A 68 9.65 -3.70 -7.09
N LYS A 69 9.87 -5.00 -6.89
CA LYS A 69 9.44 -6.04 -7.82
C LYS A 69 8.07 -6.54 -7.37
N ILE A 70 7.05 -6.25 -8.16
CA ILE A 70 5.69 -6.68 -7.89
C ILE A 70 5.37 -7.86 -8.81
N GLU A 71 5.20 -9.04 -8.21
CA GLU A 71 4.77 -10.24 -8.91
C GLU A 71 3.24 -10.29 -8.96
N VAL A 72 2.69 -10.35 -10.17
CA VAL A 72 1.24 -10.49 -10.40
C VAL A 72 0.87 -11.96 -10.23
N SER A 73 -0.17 -12.22 -9.44
CA SER A 73 -0.72 -13.55 -9.26
C SER A 73 -2.24 -13.53 -9.22
N ASP A 74 -2.86 -14.61 -9.68
CA ASP A 74 -4.32 -14.76 -9.71
C ASP A 74 -4.93 -15.07 -8.33
N TYR A 75 -4.12 -15.07 -7.26
CA TYR A 75 -4.56 -15.56 -5.95
C TYR A 75 -4.31 -14.53 -4.84
N SER A 76 -5.41 -14.01 -4.28
CA SER A 76 -5.41 -13.16 -3.09
C SER A 76 -5.29 -14.03 -1.82
N LYS A 77 -4.16 -13.90 -1.11
CA LYS A 77 -3.89 -14.68 0.12
C LYS A 77 -4.21 -13.95 1.42
N MET A 78 -4.59 -12.67 1.36
CA MET A 78 -4.69 -11.82 2.55
C MET A 78 -6.14 -11.63 2.97
N SER A 79 -6.42 -11.74 4.28
CA SER A 79 -7.74 -11.36 4.78
C SER A 79 -7.93 -9.84 4.69
N PHE A 80 -9.16 -9.37 4.50
CA PHE A 80 -9.47 -7.94 4.47
C PHE A 80 -8.90 -7.18 5.67
N LYS A 81 -9.05 -7.74 6.88
CA LYS A 81 -8.50 -7.14 8.10
C LYS A 81 -6.98 -6.94 7.99
N LYS A 82 -6.25 -7.98 7.59
CA LYS A 82 -4.78 -7.91 7.46
C LYS A 82 -4.39 -6.95 6.32
N LEU A 83 -5.14 -6.93 5.21
CA LEU A 83 -4.91 -6.02 4.10
C LEU A 83 -5.04 -4.55 4.55
N ILE A 84 -6.13 -4.20 5.23
CA ILE A 84 -6.35 -2.86 5.78
C ILE A 84 -5.22 -2.47 6.73
N GLU A 85 -4.86 -3.35 7.66
CA GLU A 85 -3.77 -3.09 8.62
C GLU A 85 -2.43 -2.83 7.90
N ARG A 86 -2.09 -3.64 6.89
CA ARG A 86 -0.84 -3.49 6.13
C ARG A 86 -0.85 -2.25 5.25
N PHE A 87 -2.00 -1.91 4.65
CA PHE A 87 -2.15 -0.75 3.78
C PHE A 87 -2.02 0.56 4.58
N ARG A 88 -2.67 0.66 5.74
CA ARG A 88 -2.52 1.79 6.68
C ARG A 88 -1.09 1.98 7.17
N LEU A 89 -0.36 0.89 7.41
CA LEU A 89 1.06 0.96 7.79
C LEU A 89 1.94 1.48 6.64
N LEU A 90 1.64 1.11 5.39
CA LEU A 90 2.33 1.67 4.22
C LEU A 90 2.08 3.16 4.11
N GLU A 91 0.83 3.60 4.22
CA GLU A 91 0.46 5.01 4.20
C GLU A 91 1.23 5.79 5.28
N TYR A 92 1.19 5.31 6.53
CA TYR A 92 1.92 5.92 7.64
C TYR A 92 3.42 6.08 7.35
N ASN A 93 4.07 5.01 6.87
CA ASN A 93 5.48 5.02 6.51
C ASN A 93 5.80 6.01 5.40
N CYS A 94 4.88 6.25 4.46
CA CYS A 94 5.14 7.10 3.30
C CYS A 94 4.74 8.57 3.53
N VAL A 95 3.71 8.83 4.33
CA VAL A 95 3.11 10.16 4.48
C VAL A 95 3.64 10.91 5.69
N THR A 96 3.78 10.25 6.84
CA THR A 96 4.08 10.95 8.11
C THR A 96 5.24 10.30 8.85
N ASN A 97 6.32 10.07 8.12
CA ASN A 97 7.51 9.43 8.65
C ASN A 97 8.45 10.46 9.30
N PHE A 98 8.31 10.63 10.62
CA PHE A 98 9.01 11.68 11.40
C PHE A 98 8.84 13.08 10.79
N GLY A 99 7.64 13.39 10.31
CA GLY A 99 7.31 14.67 9.68
C GLY A 99 7.77 14.82 8.23
N ARG A 100 8.29 13.75 7.61
CA ARG A 100 8.63 13.72 6.18
C ARG A 100 7.55 12.99 5.39
N CYS A 101 7.05 13.66 4.37
CA CYS A 101 6.09 13.13 3.44
C CYS A 101 6.77 12.87 2.10
N PHE A 102 6.64 11.64 1.58
CA PHE A 102 7.28 11.20 0.34
C PHE A 102 6.30 11.01 -0.81
N LEU A 103 5.00 10.93 -0.53
CA LEU A 103 3.93 10.87 -1.54
C LEU A 103 3.37 12.25 -1.86
N ASP A 104 2.95 12.43 -3.10
CA ASP A 104 2.24 13.64 -3.54
C ASP A 104 0.75 13.61 -3.15
N SER A 105 0.01 14.66 -3.49
CA SER A 105 -1.41 14.76 -3.13
C SER A 105 -2.29 13.73 -3.86
N LYS A 106 -1.95 13.37 -5.10
CA LYS A 106 -2.76 12.42 -5.89
C LYS A 106 -2.62 11.00 -5.36
N ASP A 107 -1.40 10.62 -5.01
CA ASP A 107 -1.14 9.32 -4.39
C ASP A 107 -1.81 9.21 -3.01
N LYS A 108 -1.91 10.32 -2.26
CA LYS A 108 -2.66 10.36 -0.99
C LYS A 108 -4.16 10.20 -1.19
N GLU A 109 -4.74 10.97 -2.12
CA GLU A 109 -6.17 10.85 -2.45
C GLU A 109 -6.51 9.41 -2.85
N LEU A 110 -5.67 8.78 -3.69
CA LEU A 110 -5.87 7.38 -4.08
C LEU A 110 -5.71 6.40 -2.90
N PHE A 111 -4.81 6.67 -1.95
CA PHE A 111 -4.69 5.89 -0.72
C PHE A 111 -6.00 5.94 0.10
N GLU A 112 -6.54 7.14 0.31
CA GLU A 112 -7.77 7.37 1.08
C GLU A 112 -8.97 6.69 0.41
N GLU A 113 -9.10 6.77 -0.91
CA GLU A 113 -10.15 6.11 -1.68
C GLU A 113 -10.09 4.58 -1.56
N LEU A 114 -8.90 3.99 -1.72
CA LEU A 114 -8.68 2.55 -1.59
C LEU A 114 -8.94 2.08 -0.16
N GLU A 115 -8.48 2.81 0.86
CA GLU A 115 -8.75 2.49 2.25
C GLU A 115 -10.26 2.54 2.55
N HIS A 116 -10.96 3.54 2.02
CA HIS A 116 -12.40 3.65 2.20
C HIS A 116 -13.16 2.47 1.57
N ASP A 117 -12.83 2.06 0.34
CA ASP A 117 -13.43 0.88 -0.29
C ASP A 117 -13.16 -0.39 0.53
N LEU A 118 -11.93 -0.55 1.03
CA LEU A 118 -11.55 -1.68 1.88
C LEU A 118 -12.37 -1.75 3.17
N ASP A 119 -12.53 -0.63 3.87
CA ASP A 119 -13.31 -0.55 5.11
C ASP A 119 -14.78 -0.89 4.86
N LEU A 120 -15.39 -0.34 3.80
CA LEU A 120 -16.78 -0.65 3.44
C LEU A 120 -16.98 -2.14 3.15
N ARG A 121 -16.04 -2.76 2.43
CA ARG A 121 -16.06 -4.19 2.11
C ARG A 121 -15.88 -5.04 3.37
N TYR A 122 -15.01 -4.63 4.28
CA TYR A 122 -14.83 -5.32 5.54
C TYR A 122 -16.07 -5.25 6.44
N ILE A 123 -16.74 -4.10 6.51
CA ILE A 123 -18.02 -3.95 7.22
C ILE A 123 -19.08 -4.88 6.63
N LYS A 124 -19.28 -4.87 5.30
CA LYS A 124 -20.22 -5.77 4.62
C LYS A 124 -19.91 -7.25 4.90
N LEU A 125 -18.62 -7.62 4.97
CA LEU A 125 -18.21 -8.97 5.31
C LEU A 125 -18.59 -9.36 6.74
N LEU A 126 -18.42 -8.44 7.70
CA LEU A 126 -18.78 -8.66 9.11
C LEU A 126 -20.30 -8.79 9.27
N GLU A 127 -21.09 -7.93 8.61
CA GLU A 127 -22.55 -7.98 8.62
C GLU A 127 -23.08 -9.32 8.07
N ARG A 128 -22.49 -9.83 6.99
CA ARG A 128 -22.84 -11.15 6.42
C ARG A 128 -22.51 -12.32 7.34
N LYS A 129 -21.54 -12.18 8.24
CA LYS A 129 -21.16 -13.23 9.20
C LYS A 129 -22.00 -13.20 10.49
N ALA A 130 -22.64 -12.06 10.77
CA ALA A 130 -23.48 -11.88 11.95
C ALA A 130 -24.93 -12.34 11.73
N ASN A 131 -25.34 -12.49 10.47
CA ASN A 131 -26.63 -13.03 10.02
C ASN A 131 -26.52 -14.50 9.63
#